data_AF-M1ESK3-F1
#
_entry.id   AF-M1ESK3-F1
#
_cell.length_a   1.000
_cell.length_b   1.000
_cell.length_c   1.000
_cell.angle_alpha   90.00
_cell.angle_beta   90.00
_cell.angle_gamma   90.00
#
_symmetry.space_group_name_H-M   'P 1'
#
loop_
_entity.id
_entity.type
_entity.pdbx_description
1 polymer ?
#
loop_
_entity_poly.entity_id
_entity_poly.type
_entity_poly.pdbx_seq_one_letter_code
_entity_poly.pdbx_strand_id
1 'polypeptide(L)'
;QDLFTELKRYYTGGNVNLEEMLNDFWARLLERMFQLINPQYHFSEDYLECVSKYTDQLKPFGDVPRKLKIQVTRAFIAARTFVQGLTVGREVANRVSKVSPTPGCIRALMKMLYCPYCRGLPTVRPCKNYCLNV
;
A
#
# COMPACT_ATOMS: atom_id res chain seq x y z
N GLN A 1 -14.77 -17.81 4.82
CA GLN A 1 -13.65 -17.19 5.56
C GLN A 1 -12.58 -16.66 4.61
N ASP A 2 -12.39 -17.28 3.45
CA ASP A 2 -11.31 -16.98 2.48
C ASP A 2 -11.24 -15.53 1.96
N LEU A 3 -12.39 -14.88 1.73
CA LEU A 3 -12.45 -13.48 1.27
C LEU A 3 -11.62 -12.53 2.17
N PHE A 4 -11.81 -12.61 3.49
CA PHE A 4 -11.09 -11.75 4.42
C PHE A 4 -9.60 -12.09 4.53
N THR A 5 -9.24 -13.36 4.34
CA THR A 5 -7.84 -13.81 4.28
C THR A 5 -7.14 -13.20 3.07
N GLU A 6 -7.77 -13.23 1.90
CA GLU A 6 -7.20 -12.64 0.68
C GLU A 6 -7.15 -11.10 0.74
N LEU A 7 -8.16 -10.45 1.33
CA LEU A 7 -8.12 -9.01 1.60
C LEU A 7 -6.92 -8.64 2.50
N LYS A 8 -6.68 -9.41 3.56
CA LYS A 8 -5.53 -9.21 4.44
C LYS A 8 -4.22 -9.43 3.70
N ARG A 9 -4.13 -10.47 2.88
CA ARG A 9 -2.95 -10.78 2.06
C ARG A 9 -2.64 -9.68 1.06
N TYR A 10 -3.66 -9.13 0.39
CA TYR A 10 -3.52 -7.97 -0.50
C TYR A 10 -2.96 -6.76 0.27
N TYR A 11 -3.54 -6.45 1.43
CA TYR A 11 -3.10 -5.32 2.27
C TYR A 11 -1.64 -5.47 2.73
N THR A 12 -1.21 -6.66 3.13
CA THR A 12 0.16 -6.91 3.61
C THR A 12 1.20 -7.00 2.49
N GLY A 13 0.84 -6.69 1.24
CA GLY A 13 1.78 -6.64 0.12
C GLY A 13 1.81 -7.88 -0.76
N GLY A 14 0.90 -8.84 -0.56
CA GLY A 14 0.77 -10.01 -1.42
C GLY A 14 0.46 -9.63 -2.88
N ASN A 15 0.92 -10.48 -3.81
CA ASN A 15 0.54 -10.39 -5.22
C ASN A 15 -0.84 -11.02 -5.42
N VAL A 16 -1.88 -10.24 -5.14
CA VAL A 16 -3.29 -10.65 -5.23
C VAL A 16 -3.98 -9.68 -6.17
N ASN A 17 -4.72 -10.20 -7.15
CA ASN A 17 -5.61 -9.41 -7.96
C ASN A 17 -6.94 -9.24 -7.22
N LEU A 18 -7.16 -8.04 -6.68
CA LEU A 18 -8.31 -7.76 -5.83
C LEU A 18 -9.64 -7.87 -6.59
N GLU A 19 -9.66 -7.50 -7.87
CA GLU A 19 -10.88 -7.60 -8.68
C GLU A 19 -11.26 -9.03 -8.97
N GLU A 20 -10.29 -9.86 -9.35
CA GLU A 20 -10.46 -11.29 -9.61
C GLU A 20 -10.94 -12.02 -8.36
N MET A 21 -10.29 -11.78 -7.23
CA MET A 21 -10.69 -12.37 -5.94
C MET A 21 -12.13 -12.03 -5.55
N LEU A 22 -12.57 -10.79 -5.78
CA LEU A 22 -13.95 -10.40 -5.52
C LEU A 22 -14.92 -11.05 -6.50
N ASN A 23 -14.57 -11.14 -7.78
CA ASN A 23 -15.39 -11.81 -8.79
C ASN A 23 -15.57 -13.31 -8.44
N ASP A 24 -14.48 -14.00 -8.07
CA ASP A 24 -14.50 -15.40 -7.66
C ASP A 24 -15.36 -15.64 -6.43
N PHE A 25 -15.30 -14.73 -5.44
CA PHE A 25 -16.15 -14.78 -4.27
C PHE A 25 -17.63 -14.73 -4.65
N TRP A 26 -18.02 -13.81 -5.53
CA TRP A 26 -19.42 -13.65 -5.95
C TRP A 26 -19.90 -14.82 -6.82
N ALA A 27 -19.05 -15.35 -7.71
CA ALA A 27 -19.36 -16.54 -8.51
C ALA A 27 -19.63 -17.76 -7.62
N ARG A 28 -18.70 -18.07 -6.70
CA ARG A 28 -18.86 -19.19 -5.75
C ARG A 28 -20.07 -19.01 -4.84
N LEU A 29 -20.34 -17.77 -4.41
CA LEU A 29 -21.53 -17.47 -3.60
C LEU A 29 -22.82 -17.72 -4.39
N LEU A 30 -22.86 -17.31 -5.67
CA LEU A 30 -24.01 -17.54 -6.54
C LEU A 30 -24.28 -19.04 -6.71
N GLU A 31 -23.26 -19.83 -7.05
CA GLU A 31 -23.40 -21.28 -7.26
C GLU A 31 -23.97 -21.96 -6.02
N ARG A 32 -23.43 -21.63 -4.83
CA ARG A 32 -23.91 -22.15 -3.55
C ARG A 32 -25.35 -21.73 -3.24
N MET A 33 -25.69 -20.47 -3.45
CA MET A 33 -27.06 -19.98 -3.21
C MET A 33 -28.06 -20.58 -4.20
N PHE A 34 -27.67 -20.76 -5.46
CA PHE A 34 -28.51 -21.33 -6.50
C PHE A 34 -28.92 -22.77 -6.17
N GLN A 35 -27.98 -23.58 -5.68
CA GLN A 35 -28.25 -24.94 -5.18
C GLN A 35 -29.18 -24.93 -3.95
N LEU A 36 -28.97 -24.01 -3.00
CA LEU A 36 -29.78 -23.92 -1.78
C LEU A 36 -31.22 -23.47 -2.03
N ILE A 37 -31.44 -22.60 -3.02
CA ILE A 37 -32.77 -22.10 -3.39
C ILE A 37 -33.55 -23.15 -4.20
N ASN A 38 -32.85 -24.05 -4.90
CA ASN A 38 -33.44 -25.06 -5.78
C ASN A 38 -33.09 -26.50 -5.35
N PRO A 39 -33.36 -26.90 -4.09
CA PRO A 39 -32.92 -28.18 -3.55
C PRO A 39 -33.56 -29.39 -4.23
N GLN A 40 -34.69 -29.20 -4.91
CA GLN A 40 -35.37 -30.23 -5.69
C GLN A 40 -34.63 -30.66 -6.97
N TYR A 41 -33.62 -29.89 -7.41
CA TYR A 41 -32.84 -30.18 -8.60
C TYR A 41 -31.39 -30.52 -8.25
N HIS A 42 -30.77 -31.39 -9.06
CA HIS A 42 -29.34 -31.64 -9.02
C HIS A 42 -28.67 -30.92 -10.18
N PHE A 43 -27.70 -30.07 -9.88
CA PHE A 43 -26.97 -29.28 -10.88
C PHE A 43 -25.55 -29.82 -11.01
N SER A 44 -25.09 -30.06 -12.24
CA SER A 44 -23.69 -30.38 -12.52
C SER A 44 -22.80 -29.15 -12.36
N GLU A 45 -21.49 -29.36 -12.24
CA GLU A 45 -20.50 -28.29 -12.17
C GLU A 45 -20.55 -27.40 -13.43
N ASP A 46 -20.62 -28.02 -14.63
CA ASP A 46 -20.76 -27.30 -15.90
C ASP A 46 -22.00 -26.39 -15.95
N TYR A 47 -23.10 -26.83 -15.33
CA TYR A 47 -24.33 -26.04 -15.28
C TYR A 47 -24.15 -24.83 -14.35
N LEU A 48 -23.49 -25.01 -13.21
CA LEU A 48 -23.21 -23.94 -12.26
C LEU A 48 -22.21 -22.92 -12.85
N GLU A 49 -21.19 -23.38 -13.57
CA GLU A 49 -20.28 -22.50 -14.30
C GLU A 49 -21.02 -21.68 -15.36
N CYS A 50 -21.97 -22.32 -16.07
CA CYS A 50 -22.87 -21.63 -16.99
C CYS A 50 -23.69 -20.55 -16.28
N VAL A 51 -24.30 -20.85 -15.13
CA VAL A 51 -25.02 -19.86 -14.31
C VAL A 51 -24.12 -18.68 -13.93
N SER A 52 -22.89 -18.97 -13.48
CA SER A 52 -21.90 -17.95 -13.13
C SER A 52 -21.57 -17.00 -14.31
N LYS A 53 -21.59 -17.49 -15.56
CA LYS A 53 -21.39 -16.66 -16.77
C LYS A 53 -22.50 -15.65 -17.02
N TYR A 54 -23.73 -15.91 -16.56
CA TYR A 54 -24.87 -14.99 -16.74
C TYR A 54 -25.06 -14.00 -15.58
N THR A 55 -24.17 -14.02 -14.58
CA THR A 55 -24.27 -13.18 -13.37
C THR A 55 -24.40 -11.68 -13.68
N ASP A 56 -23.64 -11.17 -14.64
CA ASP A 56 -23.64 -9.74 -14.99
C ASP A 56 -24.96 -9.28 -15.63
N GLN A 57 -25.63 -10.17 -16.36
CA GLN A 57 -26.91 -9.89 -17.04
C GLN A 57 -28.07 -10.01 -16.07
N LEU A 58 -28.08 -11.07 -15.26
CA LEU A 58 -29.18 -11.39 -14.34
C LEU A 58 -29.11 -10.61 -13.03
N LYS A 59 -27.92 -10.15 -12.64
CA LYS A 59 -27.65 -9.43 -11.39
C LYS A 59 -28.37 -10.05 -10.18
N PRO A 60 -28.10 -11.32 -9.83
CA PRO A 60 -28.77 -12.01 -8.73
C PRO A 60 -28.58 -11.30 -7.37
N PHE A 61 -27.49 -10.54 -7.22
CA PHE A 61 -27.17 -9.72 -6.06
C PHE A 61 -27.42 -8.22 -6.28
N GLY A 62 -28.14 -7.86 -7.36
CA GLY A 62 -28.34 -6.49 -7.79
C GLY A 62 -27.01 -5.77 -8.03
N ASP A 63 -26.93 -4.53 -7.56
CA ASP A 63 -25.74 -3.67 -7.70
C ASP A 63 -24.70 -3.86 -6.58
N VAL A 64 -24.94 -4.76 -5.61
CA VAL A 64 -24.06 -4.95 -4.44
C VAL A 64 -22.65 -5.38 -4.83
N PRO A 65 -22.43 -6.40 -5.71
CA PRO A 65 -21.09 -6.81 -6.11
C PRO A 65 -20.27 -5.68 -6.74
N ARG A 66 -20.92 -4.90 -7.61
CA ARG A 66 -20.30 -3.76 -8.30
C ARG A 66 -19.91 -2.66 -7.31
N LYS A 67 -20.83 -2.26 -6.42
CA LYS A 67 -20.57 -1.21 -5.42
C LYS A 67 -19.46 -1.64 -4.46
N LEU A 68 -19.53 -2.87 -3.96
CA LEU A 68 -18.52 -3.43 -3.05
C LEU A 68 -17.14 -3.47 -3.73
N LYS A 69 -17.06 -3.94 -4.98
CA LYS A 69 -15.81 -3.93 -5.76
C LYS A 69 -15.19 -2.55 -5.82
N ILE A 70 -15.95 -1.54 -6.23
CA ILE A 70 -15.43 -0.16 -6.35
C ILE A 70 -14.95 0.38 -5.01
N GLN A 71 -15.73 0.20 -3.94
CA GLN A 71 -15.39 0.73 -2.62
C GLN A 71 -14.18 0.02 -2.01
N VAL A 72 -14.16 -1.31 -2.05
CA VAL A 72 -13.08 -2.13 -1.49
C VAL A 72 -11.79 -1.89 -2.25
N THR A 73 -11.82 -1.86 -3.59
CA THR A 73 -10.61 -1.59 -4.40
C THR A 73 -10.00 -0.25 -4.08
N ARG A 74 -10.80 0.82 -4.03
CA ARG A 74 -10.30 2.15 -3.69
C ARG A 74 -9.72 2.21 -2.28
N ALA A 75 -10.42 1.65 -1.30
CA ALA A 75 -9.99 1.68 0.10
C ALA A 75 -8.69 0.90 0.32
N PHE A 76 -8.58 -0.32 -0.23
CA PHE A 76 -7.41 -1.17 -0.03
C PHE A 76 -6.18 -0.69 -0.79
N ILE A 77 -6.34 -0.17 -2.02
CA ILE A 77 -5.22 0.47 -2.73
C ILE A 77 -4.70 1.65 -1.92
N ALA A 78 -5.58 2.56 -1.49
CA ALA A 78 -5.17 3.74 -0.72
C ALA A 78 -4.44 3.36 0.59
N ALA A 79 -5.00 2.41 1.35
CA ALA A 79 -4.40 1.95 2.60
C ALA A 79 -3.04 1.28 2.39
N ARG A 80 -2.93 0.40 1.39
CA ARG A 80 -1.68 -0.29 1.03
C ARG A 80 -0.61 0.71 0.60
N THR A 81 -0.93 1.61 -0.32
CA THR A 81 0.01 2.62 -0.82
C THR A 81 0.47 3.55 0.29
N PHE A 82 -0.43 3.96 1.20
CA PHE A 82 -0.07 4.81 2.32
C PHE A 82 0.95 4.15 3.26
N VAL A 83 0.69 2.92 3.70
CA VAL A 83 1.57 2.18 4.61
C VAL A 83 2.91 1.84 3.95
N GLN A 84 2.88 1.44 2.68
CA GLN A 84 4.11 1.21 1.91
C GLN A 84 4.90 2.51 1.74
N GLY A 85 4.23 3.63 1.45
CA GLY A 85 4.86 4.94 1.35
C GLY A 85 5.56 5.38 2.63
N LEU A 86 4.92 5.20 3.80
CA LEU A 86 5.55 5.46 5.10
C LEU A 86 6.77 4.56 5.36
N THR A 87 6.68 3.29 4.95
CA THR A 87 7.78 2.33 5.11
C THR A 87 8.99 2.71 4.27
N VAL A 88 8.75 3.03 2.99
CA VAL A 88 9.79 3.51 2.06
C VAL A 88 10.37 4.84 2.54
N GLY A 89 9.53 5.78 3.00
CA GLY A 89 9.99 7.06 3.54
C GLY A 89 10.95 6.89 4.73
N ARG A 90 10.60 6.01 5.68
CA ARG A 90 11.49 5.63 6.79
C ARG A 90 12.80 5.03 6.29
N GLU A 91 12.73 4.10 5.33
CA GLU A 91 13.91 3.43 4.80
C GLU A 91 14.87 4.41 4.12
N VAL A 92 14.34 5.32 3.30
CA VAL A 92 15.13 6.36 2.62
C VAL A 92 15.79 7.27 3.66
N ALA A 93 15.06 7.74 4.66
CA ALA A 93 15.62 8.57 5.73
C ALA A 93 16.78 7.88 6.47
N ASN A 94 16.62 6.59 6.80
CA ASN A 94 17.67 5.79 7.44
C ASN A 94 18.89 5.53 6.55
N ARG A 95 18.71 5.46 5.24
CA ARG A 95 19.82 5.31 4.28
C ARG A 95 20.59 6.63 4.15
N VAL A 96 19.87 7.75 4.01
CA VAL A 96 20.47 9.09 3.89
C VAL A 96 21.23 9.48 5.16
N SER A 97 20.74 9.11 6.35
CA SER A 97 21.41 9.43 7.62
C SER A 97 22.78 8.77 7.80
N LYS A 98 23.12 7.77 6.97
CA LYS A 98 24.41 7.05 7.00
C LYS A 98 25.43 7.60 6.00
N VAL A 99 25.05 8.62 5.21
CA VAL A 99 25.96 9.24 4.25
C VAL A 99 26.95 10.13 5.00
N SER A 100 28.24 9.84 4.85
CA SER A 100 29.30 10.65 5.46
C SER A 100 29.49 11.97 4.72
N PRO A 101 29.80 13.07 5.43
CA PRO A 101 30.16 14.34 4.81
C PRO A 101 31.39 14.21 3.90
N THR A 102 31.41 14.97 2.81
CA THR A 102 32.58 15.01 1.91
C THR A 102 33.76 15.73 2.59
N PRO A 103 35.01 15.48 2.15
CA PRO A 103 36.18 16.22 2.66
C PRO A 103 36.07 17.75 2.50
N GLY A 104 35.34 18.22 1.47
CA GLY A 104 35.03 19.64 1.30
C GLY A 104 34.15 20.19 2.42
N CYS A 105 33.05 19.49 2.74
CA CYS A 105 32.15 19.83 3.83
C CYS A 105 32.89 19.82 5.19
N ILE A 106 33.70 18.79 5.46
CA ILE A 106 34.50 18.71 6.70
C ILE A 106 35.42 19.93 6.85
N ARG A 107 36.11 20.35 5.79
CA ARG A 107 36.98 21.54 5.83
C ARG A 107 36.19 22.82 6.09
N ALA A 108 35.04 23.00 5.44
CA ALA A 108 34.19 24.17 5.63
C ALA A 108 33.63 24.23 7.06
N LEU A 109 33.16 23.09 7.59
CA LEU A 109 32.66 22.94 8.95
C LEU A 109 33.76 23.24 9.99
N MET A 110 34.98 22.72 9.79
CA MET A 110 36.13 23.00 10.66
C MET A 110 36.47 24.48 10.67
N LYS A 111 36.46 25.14 9.49
CA LYS A 111 36.70 26.57 9.38
C LYS A 111 35.65 27.40 10.12
N MET A 112 34.40 26.99 10.04
CA MET A 112 33.30 27.69 10.71
C MET A 112 33.34 27.53 12.24
N LEU A 113 33.54 26.30 12.74
CA LEU A 113 33.42 25.99 14.17
C LEU A 113 34.71 26.25 14.96
N TYR A 114 35.88 25.91 14.40
CA TYR A 114 37.11 25.82 15.18
C TYR A 114 38.15 26.90 14.86
N CYS A 115 38.16 27.49 13.65
CA CYS A 115 39.12 28.56 13.35
C CYS A 115 39.02 29.80 14.25
N PRO A 116 37.86 30.22 14.82
CA PRO A 116 37.84 31.32 15.78
C PRO A 116 38.74 31.07 17.00
N TYR A 117 38.78 29.85 17.52
CA TYR A 117 39.66 29.46 18.62
C TYR A 117 41.14 29.61 18.22
N CYS A 118 41.51 29.11 17.04
CA CYS A 118 42.89 29.24 16.52
C CYS A 118 43.32 30.69 16.29
N ARG A 119 42.36 31.61 16.15
CA ARG A 119 42.60 33.06 15.96
C ARG A 119 42.48 33.86 17.25
N GLY A 120 42.29 33.22 18.41
CA GLY A 120 42.13 33.91 19.69
C GLY A 120 40.78 34.58 19.89
N LEU A 121 39.74 34.15 19.16
CA LEU A 121 38.36 34.65 19.24
C LEU A 121 37.38 33.56 19.74
N PRO A 122 37.58 32.98 20.95
CA PRO A 122 36.83 31.80 21.41
C PRO A 122 35.35 32.08 21.70
N THR A 123 34.97 33.33 21.94
CA THR A 123 33.59 33.72 22.28
C THR A 123 32.73 34.02 21.05
N VAL A 124 33.34 34.13 19.87
CA VAL A 124 32.65 34.49 18.64
C VAL A 124 31.92 33.28 18.09
N ARG A 125 30.59 33.40 17.98
CA ARG A 125 29.75 32.39 17.34
C ARG A 125 29.69 32.63 15.82
N PRO A 126 29.56 31.57 15.00
CA PRO A 126 29.32 31.73 13.57
C PRO A 126 28.06 32.55 13.30
N CYS A 127 28.12 33.44 12.31
CA CYS A 127 26.94 34.15 11.84
C CYS A 127 25.89 33.16 11.32
N LYS A 128 24.59 33.42 11.56
CA LYS A 128 23.49 32.54 11.10
C LYS A 128 23.59 32.21 9.60
N ASN A 129 23.79 33.21 8.76
CA ASN A 129 23.89 33.00 7.30
C ASN A 129 25.17 32.27 6.91
N TYR A 130 26.26 32.43 7.66
CA TYR A 130 27.47 31.64 7.42
C TYR A 130 27.21 30.17 7.74
N CYS A 131 26.50 29.87 8.83
CA CYS A 131 26.14 28.52 9.23
C CYS A 131 25.18 27.79 8.29
N LEU A 132 24.23 28.50 7.67
CA LEU A 132 23.31 27.89 6.71
C LEU A 132 23.95 27.59 5.35
N ASN A 133 25.05 28.27 5.03
CA ASN A 133 25.76 28.13 3.74
C ASN A 133 26.89 27.09 3.77
N VAL A 134 27.34 26.68 4.96
CA VAL A 134 28.37 25.64 5.19
C VAL A 134 27.71 24.29 5.30
#